data_AF-A0A7V6QM94-F1
#
_entry.id   AF-A0A7V6QM94-F1
#
_cell.length_a   1.000
_cell.length_b   1.000
_cell.length_c   1.000
_cell.angle_alpha   90.00
_cell.angle_beta   90.00
_cell.angle_gamma   90.00
#
_symmetry.space_group_name_H-M   'P 1'
#
loop_
_entity.id
_entity.type
_entity.pdbx_description
1 polymer ?
#
loop_
_entity_poly.entity_id
_entity_poly.type
_entity_poly.pdbx_seq_one_letter_code
_entity_poly.pdbx_strand_id
1 'polypeptide(L)'
;MKIRIETIKSILLALLVLLSLALTWGLWTFQPQYDFHQKVNNFQTVAIGEKRQFNEIIKPTQFIYHQDGLHYGITDFVLTDELYQMVMDLRPLEYEHITFSTAEQLESALLKERSLEMVFPVHLPINISNYIMGPIRQEWDINYFDRIIVSFSKETAFYIISYDTDQAIKLKVEQNQVNKINELLVHSNYKNLTYFTVNGNQGHTLYLPEQRTAIKQLTFSTETISSSDFKNGLFNDPNTLKQYQLNNGEESFTDGIKALEISQNQDMMRFVNPANQEVYELEPEEMILKSIEFINDHSGWTDSFSLMDWSRANHTVNFQLMVNGYPVFNDKGATKIYESWRDNEIYEYVRSLINLRFAIDSEQKQVILPSGRELLSYLTQVKPNFTLNSLEAALIGYDFSREKLDTAVATVKPKWYIKYDGKWEEIYIPSTSISQGGEKLGLE
;
A
#
# COMPACT_ATOMS: atom_id res chain seq x y z
N MET A 1 37.46 -62.58 16.36
CA MET A 1 36.70 -61.80 15.36
C MET A 1 35.69 -60.86 16.06
N LYS A 2 36.15 -59.91 16.88
CA LYS A 2 35.29 -58.90 17.57
C LYS A 2 35.80 -57.47 17.36
N ILE A 3 37.13 -57.31 17.35
CA ILE A 3 37.81 -56.02 17.18
C ILE A 3 37.45 -55.33 15.84
N ARG A 4 37.25 -56.09 14.75
CA ARG A 4 36.88 -55.50 13.44
C ARG A 4 35.48 -54.90 13.38
N ILE A 5 34.54 -55.40 14.19
CA ILE A 5 33.14 -54.92 14.16
C ILE A 5 33.01 -53.58 14.87
N GLU A 6 33.73 -53.37 15.97
CA GLU A 6 33.69 -52.10 16.70
C GLU A 6 34.34 -50.97 15.91
N THR A 7 35.48 -51.23 15.26
CA THR A 7 36.11 -50.22 14.39
C THR A 7 35.21 -49.83 13.22
N ILE A 8 34.51 -50.79 12.60
CA ILE A 8 33.55 -50.51 11.52
C ILE A 8 32.36 -49.69 12.05
N LYS A 9 31.84 -50.01 13.24
CA LYS A 9 30.76 -49.23 13.87
C LYS A 9 31.21 -47.80 14.20
N SER A 10 32.42 -47.61 14.71
CA SER A 10 32.97 -46.28 15.00
C SER A 10 33.19 -45.45 13.75
N ILE A 11 33.69 -46.06 12.66
CA ILE A 11 33.87 -45.39 11.36
C ILE A 11 32.51 -45.01 10.77
N LEU A 12 31.54 -45.92 10.80
CA LEU A 12 30.18 -45.66 10.31
C LEU A 12 29.51 -44.52 11.09
N LEU A 13 29.67 -44.52 12.43
CA LEU A 13 29.15 -43.48 13.29
C LEU A 13 29.80 -42.11 12.99
N ALA A 14 31.12 -42.07 12.84
CA ALA A 14 31.82 -40.83 12.48
C ALA A 14 31.37 -40.28 11.13
N LEU A 15 31.13 -41.15 10.15
CA LEU A 15 30.62 -40.77 8.82
C LEU A 15 29.19 -40.22 8.91
N LEU A 16 28.33 -40.86 9.71
CA LEU A 16 26.97 -40.38 9.98
C LEU A 16 26.95 -39.00 10.64
N VAL A 17 27.85 -38.76 11.60
CA VAL A 17 27.98 -37.45 12.26
C VAL A 17 28.44 -36.38 11.26
N LEU A 18 29.43 -36.67 10.42
CA LEU A 18 29.89 -35.74 9.39
C LEU A 18 28.80 -35.45 8.34
N LEU A 19 28.03 -36.47 7.93
CA LEU A 19 26.91 -36.32 7.01
C LEU A 19 25.80 -35.46 7.64
N SER A 20 25.50 -35.67 8.92
CA SER A 20 24.54 -34.84 9.66
C SER A 20 24.98 -33.39 9.70
N LEU A 21 26.26 -33.11 10.00
CA LEU A 21 26.79 -31.75 10.04
C LEU A 21 26.76 -31.10 8.64
N ALA A 22 27.06 -31.85 7.59
CA ALA A 22 26.98 -31.37 6.22
C ALA A 22 25.54 -31.04 5.79
N LEU A 23 24.57 -31.89 6.17
CA LEU A 23 23.14 -31.65 5.92
C LEU A 23 22.63 -30.45 6.71
N THR A 24 23.00 -30.34 7.99
CA THR A 24 22.63 -29.19 8.83
C THR A 24 23.23 -27.90 8.29
N TRP A 25 24.50 -27.92 7.86
CA TRP A 25 25.10 -26.76 7.20
C TRP A 25 24.35 -26.44 5.90
N GLY A 26 24.06 -27.44 5.08
CA GLY A 26 23.26 -27.32 3.86
C GLY A 26 21.94 -26.60 4.11
N LEU A 27 21.17 -27.01 5.12
CA LEU A 27 19.91 -26.35 5.52
C LEU A 27 20.10 -24.92 6.04
N TRP A 28 21.20 -24.64 6.73
CA TRP A 28 21.50 -23.30 7.23
C TRP A 28 21.90 -22.31 6.14
N THR A 29 22.65 -22.79 5.13
CA THR A 29 23.00 -22.01 3.93
C THR A 29 21.95 -22.07 2.82
N PHE A 30 20.92 -22.88 2.96
CA PHE A 30 19.82 -22.94 1.99
C PHE A 30 18.95 -21.68 2.16
N GLN A 31 19.13 -20.73 1.25
CA GLN A 31 18.11 -19.74 0.93
C GLN A 31 17.21 -20.36 -0.14
N PRO A 32 15.92 -20.62 0.13
CA PRO A 32 15.00 -20.98 -0.94
C PRO A 32 14.91 -19.79 -1.88
N GLN A 33 15.54 -19.90 -3.06
CA GLN A 33 15.14 -19.09 -4.20
C GLN A 33 13.79 -19.65 -4.64
N TYR A 34 12.71 -19.00 -4.23
CA TYR A 34 11.43 -19.19 -4.91
C TYR A 34 11.58 -18.61 -6.30
N ASP A 35 12.11 -19.40 -7.23
CA ASP A 35 12.02 -19.11 -8.65
C ASP A 35 10.54 -19.24 -9.04
N PHE A 36 9.82 -18.12 -8.96
CA PHE A 36 8.54 -17.97 -9.63
C PHE A 36 8.79 -18.08 -11.14
N HIS A 37 8.81 -19.31 -11.65
CA HIS A 37 8.91 -19.55 -13.09
C HIS A 37 7.59 -19.21 -13.77
N GLN A 38 7.34 -17.92 -14.01
CA GLN A 38 6.73 -17.58 -15.29
C GLN A 38 7.84 -17.70 -16.34
N LYS A 39 7.56 -18.38 -17.46
CA LYS A 39 8.48 -18.48 -18.59
C LYS A 39 8.68 -17.09 -19.18
N VAL A 40 9.64 -16.33 -18.65
CA VAL A 40 10.11 -15.09 -19.28
C VAL A 40 10.97 -15.50 -20.47
N ASN A 41 10.33 -15.62 -21.64
CA ASN A 41 11.06 -15.62 -22.89
C ASN A 41 11.71 -14.25 -23.05
N ASN A 42 13.04 -14.21 -23.03
CA ASN A 42 13.86 -13.03 -23.32
C ASN A 42 13.45 -12.38 -24.65
N PHE A 43 12.61 -11.36 -24.57
CA PHE A 43 12.47 -10.30 -25.56
C PHE A 43 12.66 -8.96 -24.83
N GLN A 44 13.22 -7.96 -25.52
CA GLN A 44 13.59 -6.64 -24.98
C GLN A 44 12.66 -6.22 -23.83
N THR A 45 13.18 -6.18 -22.60
CA THR A 45 12.44 -5.72 -21.43
C THR A 45 11.98 -4.28 -21.70
N VAL A 46 10.70 -4.11 -22.05
CA VAL A 46 10.11 -2.79 -22.24
C VAL A 46 9.97 -2.16 -20.87
N ALA A 47 10.64 -1.03 -20.67
CA ALA A 47 10.54 -0.25 -19.45
C ALA A 47 9.51 0.85 -19.65
N ILE A 48 8.28 0.62 -19.20
CA ILE A 48 7.17 1.59 -19.30
C ILE A 48 7.35 2.72 -18.29
N GLY A 49 7.89 2.39 -17.13
CA GLY A 49 8.24 3.25 -16.02
C GLY A 49 9.33 2.56 -15.19
N GLU A 50 9.09 2.38 -13.90
CA GLU A 50 10.06 1.80 -12.96
C GLU A 50 9.58 0.46 -12.39
N LYS A 51 10.53 -0.29 -11.82
CA LYS A 51 10.22 -1.38 -10.88
C LYS A 51 10.21 -0.83 -9.46
N ARG A 52 9.39 -1.39 -8.59
CA ARG A 52 9.26 -0.98 -7.19
C ARG A 52 9.36 -2.18 -6.27
N GLN A 53 10.00 -1.99 -5.13
CA GLN A 53 10.04 -2.99 -4.07
C GLN A 53 8.67 -3.13 -3.39
N PHE A 54 8.41 -4.25 -2.72
CA PHE A 54 7.13 -4.49 -2.04
C PHE A 54 6.81 -3.42 -0.99
N ASN A 55 7.80 -3.00 -0.18
CA ASN A 55 7.64 -1.93 0.81
C ASN A 55 7.46 -0.54 0.19
N GLU A 56 7.75 -0.35 -1.10
CA GLU A 56 7.41 0.90 -1.80
C GLU A 56 5.93 0.98 -2.19
N ILE A 57 5.25 -0.17 -2.30
CA ILE A 57 3.84 -0.27 -2.70
C ILE A 57 2.92 -0.54 -1.50
N ILE A 58 3.35 -1.36 -0.55
CA ILE A 58 2.57 -1.73 0.64
C ILE A 58 2.91 -0.76 1.76
N LYS A 59 2.24 0.40 1.79
CA LYS A 59 2.53 1.49 2.72
C LYS A 59 1.35 1.80 3.64
N PRO A 60 1.61 2.28 4.87
CA PRO A 60 0.58 2.87 5.71
C PRO A 60 0.07 4.20 5.13
N THR A 61 -1.17 4.55 5.44
CA THR A 61 -1.80 5.82 5.05
C THR A 61 -1.88 6.84 6.19
N GLN A 62 -1.70 6.41 7.45
CA GLN A 62 -1.61 7.32 8.58
C GLN A 62 -0.45 6.95 9.51
N PHE A 63 0.16 7.97 10.09
CA PHE A 63 1.22 7.86 11.09
C PHE A 63 0.79 8.66 12.31
N ILE A 64 0.63 8.00 13.44
CA ILE A 64 0.16 8.61 14.68
C ILE A 64 1.25 8.47 15.72
N TYR A 65 1.69 9.59 16.28
CA TYR A 65 2.56 9.59 17.45
C TYR A 65 1.72 9.74 18.71
N HIS A 66 1.88 8.78 19.62
CA HIS A 66 1.21 8.74 20.91
C HIS A 66 2.15 9.29 21.95
N GLN A 67 1.66 10.22 22.77
CA GLN A 67 2.40 10.70 23.92
C GLN A 67 1.45 11.20 25.00
N ASP A 68 1.60 10.66 26.22
CA ASP A 68 0.87 11.11 27.41
C ASP A 68 -0.67 11.09 27.22
N GLY A 69 -1.18 10.12 26.47
CA GLY A 69 -2.60 9.97 26.13
C GLY A 69 -3.11 10.92 25.03
N LEU A 70 -2.23 11.68 24.39
CA LEU A 70 -2.53 12.52 23.23
C LEU A 70 -2.06 11.85 21.94
N HIS A 71 -2.77 12.14 20.85
CA HIS A 71 -2.48 11.62 19.51
C HIS A 71 -2.09 12.77 18.58
N TYR A 72 -0.97 12.62 17.88
CA TYR A 72 -0.46 13.60 16.93
C TYR A 72 -0.28 12.95 15.57
N GLY A 73 -0.94 13.47 14.54
CA GLY A 73 -0.80 12.96 13.19
C GLY A 73 0.42 13.56 12.49
N ILE A 74 1.22 12.70 11.89
CA ILE A 74 2.40 13.08 11.11
C ILE A 74 1.99 13.06 9.63
N THR A 75 1.96 14.24 9.00
CA THR A 75 1.43 14.41 7.64
C THR A 75 2.48 14.89 6.63
N ASP A 76 3.71 15.13 7.08
CA ASP A 76 4.84 15.43 6.19
C ASP A 76 5.30 14.14 5.50
N PHE A 77 5.08 14.07 4.18
CA PHE A 77 5.36 12.87 3.39
C PHE A 77 6.83 12.42 3.42
N VAL A 78 7.77 13.37 3.44
CA VAL A 78 9.21 13.01 3.45
C VAL A 78 9.55 12.36 4.78
N LEU A 79 9.06 12.94 5.88
CA LEU A 79 9.25 12.39 7.21
C LEU A 79 8.55 11.03 7.38
N THR A 80 7.31 10.87 6.91
CA THR A 80 6.60 9.59 7.06
C THR A 80 7.23 8.47 6.23
N ASP A 81 7.72 8.78 5.02
CA ASP A 81 8.44 7.80 4.20
C ASP A 81 9.76 7.38 4.87
N GLU A 82 10.55 8.33 5.39
CA GLU A 82 11.79 8.04 6.12
C GLU A 82 11.52 7.21 7.37
N LEU A 83 10.51 7.58 8.18
CA LEU A 83 10.11 6.81 9.37
C LEU A 83 9.68 5.39 8.99
N TYR A 84 8.90 5.22 7.92
CA TYR A 84 8.47 3.90 7.47
C TYR A 84 9.65 3.03 7.04
N GLN A 85 10.57 3.55 6.23
CA GLN A 85 11.77 2.81 5.83
C GLN A 85 12.62 2.40 7.05
N MET A 86 12.88 3.33 7.98
CA MET A 86 13.64 3.02 9.20
C MET A 86 12.97 1.95 10.06
N VAL A 87 11.64 1.93 10.10
CA VAL A 87 10.86 0.95 10.88
C VAL A 87 10.83 -0.41 10.20
N MET A 88 10.71 -0.47 8.87
CA MET A 88 10.79 -1.71 8.10
C MET A 88 12.20 -2.33 8.12
N ASP A 89 13.24 -1.51 8.27
CA ASP A 89 14.65 -1.93 8.38
C ASP A 89 15.03 -2.47 9.77
N LEU A 90 14.13 -2.37 10.76
CA LEU A 90 14.37 -2.90 12.10
C LEU A 90 14.63 -4.40 12.05
N ARG A 91 15.63 -4.84 12.79
CA ARG A 91 16.01 -6.26 12.88
C ARG A 91 15.55 -6.84 14.21
N PRO A 92 14.47 -7.62 14.24
CA PRO A 92 13.98 -8.24 15.46
C PRO A 92 14.93 -9.35 15.92
N LEU A 93 15.10 -9.47 17.23
CA LEU A 93 15.97 -10.46 17.88
C LEU A 93 15.18 -11.65 18.41
N GLU A 94 14.04 -11.35 19.03
CA GLU A 94 13.13 -12.30 19.68
C GLU A 94 11.70 -11.88 19.36
N TYR A 95 10.77 -12.83 19.40
CA TYR A 95 9.34 -12.56 19.21
C TYR A 95 8.52 -13.20 20.32
N GLU A 96 7.35 -12.63 20.56
CA GLU A 96 6.34 -13.10 21.52
C GLU A 96 4.95 -12.84 20.93
N HIS A 97 4.09 -13.86 20.90
CA HIS A 97 2.69 -13.69 20.54
C HIS A 97 1.88 -13.28 21.78
N ILE A 98 1.10 -12.21 21.64
CA ILE A 98 0.26 -11.64 22.68
C ILE A 98 -1.18 -11.64 22.17
N THR A 99 -2.09 -12.21 22.96
CA THR A 99 -3.54 -12.10 22.74
C THR A 99 -4.13 -11.21 23.82
N PHE A 100 -4.87 -10.19 23.42
CA PHE A 100 -5.59 -9.32 24.35
C PHE A 100 -7.02 -9.84 24.56
N SER A 101 -7.61 -9.57 25.73
CA SER A 101 -8.99 -10.01 25.98
C SER A 101 -10.03 -9.09 25.36
N THR A 102 -9.67 -7.82 25.12
CA THR A 102 -10.52 -6.82 24.45
C THR A 102 -9.66 -5.77 23.74
N ALA A 103 -10.22 -5.10 22.73
CA ALA A 103 -9.63 -3.94 22.06
C ALA A 103 -9.17 -2.85 23.05
N GLU A 104 -9.96 -2.53 24.09
CA GLU A 104 -9.60 -1.48 25.06
C GLU A 104 -8.36 -1.85 25.89
N GLN A 105 -8.11 -3.14 26.12
CA GLN A 105 -6.89 -3.61 26.77
C GLN A 105 -5.68 -3.44 25.86
N LEU A 106 -5.82 -3.78 24.58
CA LEU A 106 -4.79 -3.58 23.56
C LEU A 106 -4.43 -2.09 23.46
N GLU A 107 -5.42 -1.22 23.28
CA GLU A 107 -5.23 0.23 23.21
C GLU A 107 -4.55 0.77 24.47
N SER A 108 -5.03 0.35 25.65
CA SER A 108 -4.45 0.77 26.92
C SER A 108 -3.00 0.33 27.10
N ALA A 109 -2.64 -0.84 26.56
CA ALA A 109 -1.29 -1.36 26.65
C ALA A 109 -0.33 -0.68 25.67
N LEU A 110 -0.78 -0.37 24.45
CA LEU A 110 0.10 0.02 23.34
C LEU A 110 0.05 1.52 22.98
N LEU A 111 -1.08 2.20 23.23
CA LEU A 111 -1.32 3.58 22.79
C LEU A 111 -1.20 4.62 23.90
N LYS A 112 -1.09 4.21 25.17
CA LYS A 112 -0.86 5.12 26.31
C LYS A 112 0.60 5.52 26.48
N GLU A 113 1.50 4.68 25.99
CA GLU A 113 2.94 4.93 26.07
C GLU A 113 3.41 5.83 24.92
N ARG A 114 4.66 6.26 24.97
CA ARG A 114 5.28 6.97 23.85
C ARG A 114 5.51 5.97 22.72
N SER A 115 4.78 6.10 21.61
CA SER A 115 4.88 5.18 20.49
C SER A 115 4.57 5.85 19.15
N LEU A 116 5.05 5.24 18.07
CA LEU A 116 4.68 5.57 16.69
C LEU A 116 3.81 4.44 16.15
N GLU A 117 2.57 4.73 15.82
CA GLU A 117 1.63 3.83 15.14
C GLU A 117 1.58 4.15 13.65
N MET A 118 1.57 3.09 12.83
CA MET A 118 1.41 3.12 11.38
C MET A 118 0.14 2.36 11.02
N VAL A 119 -0.76 3.04 10.32
CA VAL A 119 -2.08 2.53 9.93
C VAL A 119 -2.09 2.13 8.48
N PHE A 120 -2.30 0.84 8.20
CA PHE A 120 -2.46 0.34 6.83
C PHE A 120 -3.91 0.49 6.36
N PRO A 121 -4.13 0.79 5.07
CA PRO A 121 -5.46 1.00 4.52
C PRO A 121 -6.24 -0.31 4.29
N VAL A 122 -5.57 -1.46 4.42
CA VAL A 122 -6.10 -2.80 4.20
C VAL A 122 -5.56 -3.77 5.24
N HIS A 123 -6.30 -4.85 5.51
CA HIS A 123 -5.80 -5.99 6.27
C HIS A 123 -4.80 -6.75 5.41
N LEU A 124 -3.55 -6.84 5.84
CA LEU A 124 -2.47 -7.50 5.11
C LEU A 124 -2.28 -8.92 5.65
N PRO A 125 -2.22 -9.94 4.79
CA PRO A 125 -1.79 -11.28 5.19
C PRO A 125 -0.46 -11.21 5.93
N ILE A 126 -0.33 -11.89 7.07
CA ILE A 126 0.83 -11.74 7.94
C ILE A 126 2.15 -12.06 7.24
N ASN A 127 2.15 -13.01 6.30
CA ASN A 127 3.34 -13.44 5.58
C ASN A 127 3.92 -12.34 4.68
N ILE A 128 3.14 -11.31 4.32
CA ILE A 128 3.64 -10.11 3.63
C ILE A 128 4.72 -9.41 4.44
N SER A 129 4.70 -9.51 5.78
CA SER A 129 5.75 -8.96 6.64
C SER A 129 7.15 -9.42 6.24
N ASN A 130 7.30 -10.64 5.71
CA ASN A 130 8.58 -11.19 5.26
C ASN A 130 9.18 -10.47 4.02
N TYR A 131 8.36 -9.71 3.29
CA TYR A 131 8.74 -9.03 2.06
C TYR A 131 8.86 -7.52 2.25
N ILE A 132 8.14 -6.96 3.22
CA ILE A 132 8.15 -5.53 3.50
C ILE A 132 9.07 -5.15 4.66
N MET A 133 9.45 -6.11 5.52
CA MET A 133 10.34 -5.91 6.65
C MET A 133 11.63 -6.74 6.53
N GLY A 134 12.58 -6.46 7.42
CA GLY A 134 13.72 -7.35 7.64
C GLY A 134 13.27 -8.81 7.90
N PRO A 135 14.09 -9.81 7.54
CA PRO A 135 13.67 -11.21 7.48
C PRO A 135 13.20 -11.73 8.84
N ILE A 136 11.96 -12.24 8.89
CA ILE A 136 11.42 -12.93 10.05
C ILE A 136 11.08 -14.36 9.65
N ARG A 137 11.88 -15.33 10.09
CA ARG A 137 11.67 -16.74 9.73
C ARG A 137 10.79 -17.43 10.76
N GLN A 138 9.48 -17.20 10.70
CA GLN A 138 8.54 -17.77 11.67
C GLN A 138 7.14 -17.96 11.07
N GLU A 139 6.47 -19.03 11.49
CA GLU A 139 5.02 -19.16 11.31
C GLU A 139 4.31 -18.36 12.40
N TRP A 140 3.38 -17.52 11.98
CA TRP A 140 2.66 -16.61 12.85
C TRP A 140 1.29 -17.17 13.22
N ASP A 141 0.87 -16.96 14.47
CA ASP A 141 -0.45 -17.34 14.96
C ASP A 141 -1.55 -16.32 14.59
N ILE A 142 -1.19 -15.27 13.86
CA ILE A 142 -2.07 -14.20 13.39
C ILE A 142 -2.18 -14.33 11.87
N ASN A 143 -3.38 -14.25 11.30
CA ASN A 143 -3.55 -14.37 9.85
C ASN A 143 -3.35 -13.06 9.10
N TYR A 144 -3.83 -11.94 9.67
CA TYR A 144 -3.82 -10.62 9.04
C TYR A 144 -3.44 -9.54 10.04
N PHE A 145 -2.84 -8.46 9.58
CA PHE A 145 -2.55 -7.27 10.38
C PHE A 145 -2.91 -6.00 9.62
N ASP A 146 -3.17 -4.92 10.35
CA ASP A 146 -3.52 -3.62 9.79
C ASP A 146 -2.79 -2.46 10.48
N ARG A 147 -1.99 -2.78 11.51
CA ARG A 147 -1.21 -1.81 12.29
C ARG A 147 0.19 -2.32 12.59
N ILE A 148 1.12 -1.37 12.59
CA ILE A 148 2.47 -1.55 13.14
C ILE A 148 2.70 -0.47 14.20
N ILE A 149 3.24 -0.85 15.36
CA ILE A 149 3.56 0.10 16.44
C ILE A 149 5.02 -0.05 16.87
N VAL A 150 5.74 1.06 16.98
CA VAL A 150 7.06 1.11 17.63
C VAL A 150 6.93 1.83 18.96
N SER A 151 7.12 1.10 20.07
CA SER A 151 7.15 1.67 21.41
C SER A 151 8.53 2.22 21.74
N PHE A 152 8.54 3.47 22.21
CA PHE A 152 9.72 4.19 22.72
C PHE A 152 9.78 4.21 24.25
N SER A 153 9.00 3.35 24.92
CA SER A 153 8.98 3.27 26.38
C SER A 153 10.20 2.54 26.93
N LYS A 154 10.19 2.20 28.23
CA LYS A 154 11.32 1.53 28.89
C LYS A 154 11.64 0.17 28.28
N GLU A 155 10.64 -0.50 27.70
CA GLU A 155 10.83 -1.71 26.90
C GLU A 155 10.56 -1.37 25.44
N THR A 156 11.62 -1.10 24.68
CA THR A 156 11.47 -0.89 23.23
C THR A 156 10.98 -2.15 22.56
N ALA A 157 9.89 -2.03 21.85
CA ALA A 157 9.27 -3.13 21.16
C ALA A 157 8.63 -2.64 19.85
N PHE A 158 8.66 -3.51 18.86
CA PHE A 158 7.96 -3.36 17.61
C PHE A 158 6.79 -4.33 17.61
N TYR A 159 5.59 -3.88 17.30
CA TYR A 159 4.38 -4.69 17.33
C TYR A 159 3.77 -4.76 15.93
N ILE A 160 3.39 -5.96 15.50
CA ILE A 160 2.47 -6.19 14.37
C ILE A 160 1.12 -6.54 14.97
N ILE A 161 0.07 -5.81 14.62
CA ILE A 161 -1.22 -5.89 15.31
C ILE A 161 -2.35 -6.16 14.32
N SER A 162 -3.24 -7.04 14.74
CA SER A 162 -4.51 -7.36 14.11
C SER A 162 -5.63 -6.83 14.99
N TYR A 163 -6.20 -5.67 14.65
CA TYR A 163 -7.31 -5.13 15.44
C TYR A 163 -8.57 -5.99 15.33
N ASP A 164 -8.85 -6.61 14.18
CA ASP A 164 -10.00 -7.52 13.96
C ASP A 164 -10.05 -8.71 14.94
N THR A 165 -8.90 -9.12 15.44
CA THR A 165 -8.74 -10.31 16.30
C THR A 165 -8.22 -10.00 17.69
N ASP A 166 -7.97 -8.72 18.01
CA ASP A 166 -7.33 -8.29 19.25
C ASP A 166 -5.99 -9.01 19.54
N GLN A 167 -5.22 -9.34 18.50
CA GLN A 167 -3.93 -10.05 18.59
C GLN A 167 -2.75 -9.16 18.19
N ALA A 168 -1.59 -9.39 18.82
CA ALA A 168 -0.34 -8.74 18.45
C ALA A 168 0.86 -9.69 18.52
N ILE A 169 1.81 -9.47 17.61
CA ILE A 169 3.16 -10.05 17.67
C ILE A 169 4.09 -8.97 18.19
N LYS A 170 4.65 -9.17 19.39
CA LYS A 170 5.70 -8.32 19.96
C LYS A 170 7.05 -8.81 19.47
N LEU A 171 7.78 -7.95 18.78
CA LEU A 171 9.15 -8.16 18.35
C LEU A 171 10.09 -7.31 19.19
N LYS A 172 11.06 -7.96 19.81
CA LYS A 172 12.10 -7.28 20.56
C LYS A 172 13.17 -6.78 19.59
N VAL A 173 13.47 -5.49 19.71
CA VAL A 173 14.41 -4.78 18.85
C VAL A 173 15.47 -4.09 19.70
N GLU A 174 16.64 -3.84 19.12
CA GLU A 174 17.70 -3.16 19.85
C GLU A 174 17.33 -1.69 20.12
N GLN A 175 17.52 -1.27 21.38
CA GLN A 175 17.23 0.09 21.83
C GLN A 175 17.87 1.17 20.94
N ASN A 176 19.09 0.96 20.44
CA ASN A 176 19.78 1.90 19.54
C ASN A 176 18.96 2.19 18.29
N GLN A 177 18.44 1.16 17.62
CA GLN A 177 17.69 1.31 16.38
C GLN A 177 16.41 2.11 16.61
N VAL A 178 15.68 1.79 17.68
CA VAL A 178 14.46 2.50 18.08
C VAL A 178 14.73 3.93 18.52
N ASN A 179 15.84 4.19 19.21
CA ASN A 179 16.22 5.54 19.61
C ASN A 179 16.44 6.47 18.41
N LYS A 180 17.02 5.99 17.31
CA LYS A 180 17.20 6.78 16.09
C LYS A 180 15.87 7.25 15.49
N ILE A 181 14.87 6.36 15.48
CA ILE A 181 13.51 6.68 15.01
C ILE A 181 12.88 7.73 15.93
N ASN A 182 12.98 7.54 17.25
CA ASN A 182 12.49 8.51 18.23
C ASN A 182 13.20 9.86 18.13
N GLU A 183 14.51 9.88 17.88
CA GLU A 183 15.29 11.10 17.68
C GLU A 183 14.81 11.85 16.44
N LEU A 184 14.68 11.19 15.28
CA LEU A 184 14.14 11.81 14.07
C LEU A 184 12.76 12.42 14.33
N LEU A 185 11.89 11.67 15.00
CA LEU A 185 10.54 12.11 15.33
C LEU A 185 10.54 13.30 16.29
N VAL A 186 11.31 13.25 17.38
CA VAL A 186 11.34 14.32 18.39
C VAL A 186 11.91 15.64 17.85
N HIS A 187 12.84 15.58 16.89
CA HIS A 187 13.37 16.78 16.22
C HIS A 187 12.43 17.34 15.15
N SER A 188 11.40 16.59 14.75
CA SER A 188 10.37 17.07 13.83
C SER A 188 9.33 17.94 14.53
N ASN A 189 8.56 18.72 13.75
CA ASN A 189 7.47 19.54 14.28
C ASN A 189 6.12 18.79 14.37
N TYR A 190 6.15 17.51 14.77
CA TYR A 190 4.98 16.61 14.78
C TYR A 190 3.81 17.09 15.65
N LYS A 191 4.07 17.94 16.66
CA LYS A 191 3.05 18.37 17.63
C LYS A 191 2.02 19.36 17.08
N ASN A 192 2.13 19.78 15.82
CA ASN A 192 1.26 20.79 15.26
C ASN A 192 -0.16 20.31 14.91
N LEU A 193 -0.37 19.00 14.77
CA LEU A 193 -1.66 18.46 14.34
C LEU A 193 -2.14 17.39 15.32
N THR A 194 -3.06 17.80 16.20
CA THR A 194 -3.68 16.90 17.17
C THR A 194 -4.81 16.11 16.53
N TYR A 195 -4.92 14.84 16.88
CA TYR A 195 -5.98 13.94 16.45
C TYR A 195 -6.81 13.49 17.64
N PHE A 196 -8.09 13.22 17.42
CA PHE A 196 -8.96 12.53 18.35
C PHE A 196 -9.35 11.17 17.79
N THR A 197 -9.73 10.26 18.70
CA THR A 197 -10.15 8.91 18.35
C THR A 197 -11.67 8.80 18.29
N VAL A 198 -12.16 7.96 17.38
CA VAL A 198 -13.55 7.47 17.37
C VAL A 198 -13.56 5.97 17.10
N ASN A 199 -14.45 5.26 17.77
CA ASN A 199 -14.63 3.82 17.55
C ASN A 199 -15.51 3.63 16.31
N GLY A 200 -14.92 3.14 15.24
CA GLY A 200 -15.57 2.85 13.96
C GLY A 200 -16.16 1.44 13.91
N ASN A 201 -16.12 0.84 12.72
CA ASN A 201 -16.53 -0.54 12.49
C ASN A 201 -15.79 -1.51 13.43
N GLN A 202 -16.53 -2.45 14.02
CA GLN A 202 -16.04 -3.48 14.95
C GLN A 202 -15.24 -2.94 16.17
N GLY A 203 -15.39 -1.66 16.50
CA GLY A 203 -14.67 -1.04 17.61
C GLY A 203 -13.27 -0.53 17.25
N HIS A 204 -12.88 -0.56 15.97
CA HIS A 204 -11.57 -0.08 15.53
C HIS A 204 -11.39 1.41 15.76
N THR A 205 -10.20 1.80 16.23
CA THR A 205 -9.83 3.19 16.46
C THR A 205 -9.60 3.90 15.12
N LEU A 206 -10.37 4.96 14.87
CA LEU A 206 -10.13 5.88 13.76
C LEU A 206 -9.53 7.17 14.30
N TYR A 207 -8.50 7.67 13.62
CA TYR A 207 -7.84 8.91 13.95
C TYR A 207 -8.31 10.03 13.03
N LEU A 208 -8.88 11.08 13.62
CA LEU A 208 -9.36 12.25 12.90
C LEU A 208 -8.71 13.55 13.42
N PRO A 209 -8.37 14.51 12.55
CA PRO A 209 -7.74 15.76 12.96
C PRO A 209 -8.72 16.61 13.78
N GLU A 210 -8.26 17.10 14.93
CA GLU A 210 -9.04 17.95 15.84
C GLU A 210 -9.28 19.34 15.21
N GLN A 211 -8.29 19.85 14.47
CA GLN A 211 -8.36 21.16 13.81
C GLN A 211 -8.53 21.03 12.29
N ARG A 212 -8.94 22.14 11.67
CA ARG A 212 -8.94 22.29 10.21
C ARG A 212 -7.51 22.17 9.68
N THR A 213 -7.34 21.43 8.60
CA THR A 213 -6.01 21.12 8.04
C THR A 213 -5.84 21.82 6.70
N ALA A 214 -4.70 22.50 6.50
CA ALA A 214 -4.40 23.20 5.26
C ALA A 214 -3.53 22.33 4.35
N ILE A 215 -4.07 21.94 3.19
CA ILE A 215 -3.39 21.07 2.22
C ILE A 215 -3.35 21.77 0.87
N LYS A 216 -2.25 21.58 0.14
CA LYS A 216 -2.08 22.18 -1.18
C LYS A 216 -2.91 21.44 -2.22
N GLN A 217 -3.74 22.16 -2.96
CA GLN A 217 -4.12 21.75 -4.30
C GLN A 217 -2.90 21.88 -5.22
N LEU A 218 -2.69 20.87 -6.06
CA LEU A 218 -1.56 20.81 -6.97
C LEU A 218 -2.06 20.65 -8.41
N THR A 219 -1.34 21.27 -9.33
CA THR A 219 -1.52 21.06 -10.76
C THR A 219 -0.28 20.37 -11.30
N PHE A 220 -0.44 19.42 -12.21
CA PHE A 220 0.63 18.68 -12.87
C PHE A 220 0.50 18.79 -14.38
N SER A 221 1.64 18.85 -15.06
CA SER A 221 1.72 18.47 -16.47
C SER A 221 1.54 16.95 -16.61
N THR A 222 0.85 16.53 -17.67
CA THR A 222 0.56 15.12 -17.93
C THR A 222 1.15 14.66 -19.25
N GLU A 223 1.53 13.39 -19.32
CA GLU A 223 1.97 12.70 -20.53
C GLU A 223 1.13 11.44 -20.75
N THR A 224 0.84 11.11 -21.99
CA THR A 224 0.16 9.87 -22.35
C THR A 224 1.19 8.77 -22.60
N ILE A 225 1.09 7.69 -21.84
CA ILE A 225 1.89 6.48 -21.98
C ILE A 225 1.49 5.78 -23.28
N SER A 226 2.48 5.34 -24.07
CA SER A 226 2.20 4.69 -25.35
C SER A 226 1.52 3.34 -25.15
N SER A 227 0.37 3.12 -25.80
CA SER A 227 -0.25 1.80 -25.89
C SER A 227 0.67 0.75 -26.51
N SER A 228 1.62 1.18 -27.35
CA SER A 228 2.61 0.30 -27.96
C SER A 228 3.60 -0.28 -26.94
N ASP A 229 3.90 0.44 -25.86
CA ASP A 229 4.78 -0.06 -24.80
C ASP A 229 4.10 -1.21 -24.04
N PHE A 230 2.81 -1.07 -23.71
CA PHE A 230 2.02 -2.15 -23.11
C PHE A 230 1.84 -3.34 -24.06
N LYS A 231 1.59 -3.08 -25.34
CA LYS A 231 1.54 -4.13 -26.37
C LYS A 231 2.82 -4.97 -26.37
N ASN A 232 3.97 -4.32 -26.22
CA ASN A 232 5.27 -4.99 -26.23
C ASN A 232 5.59 -5.68 -24.88
N GLY A 233 5.08 -5.17 -23.76
CA GLY A 233 5.30 -5.75 -22.44
C GLY A 233 4.33 -6.88 -22.05
N LEU A 234 3.12 -6.90 -22.60
CA LEU A 234 2.04 -7.83 -22.18
C LEU A 234 1.84 -9.03 -23.11
N PHE A 235 2.41 -9.01 -24.32
CA PHE A 235 2.28 -10.11 -25.29
C PHE A 235 3.63 -10.77 -25.57
N ASN A 236 3.61 -12.09 -25.74
CA ASN A 236 4.81 -12.89 -26.03
C ASN A 236 5.44 -12.58 -27.40
N ASP A 237 4.61 -12.30 -28.42
CA ASP A 237 5.06 -11.91 -29.76
C ASP A 237 4.24 -10.71 -30.29
N PRO A 238 4.66 -9.48 -29.97
CA PRO A 238 3.93 -8.25 -30.33
C PRO A 238 3.82 -7.99 -31.84
N ASN A 239 4.64 -8.65 -32.68
CA ASN A 239 4.66 -8.43 -34.14
C ASN A 239 3.57 -9.21 -34.87
N THR A 240 2.98 -10.21 -34.22
CA THR A 240 1.93 -11.07 -34.81
C THR A 240 0.52 -10.63 -34.46
N LEU A 241 0.39 -9.59 -33.62
CA LEU A 241 -0.90 -9.12 -33.14
C LEU A 241 -1.72 -8.51 -34.25
N LYS A 242 -3.02 -8.84 -34.25
CA LYS A 242 -4.00 -8.17 -35.09
C LYS A 242 -4.45 -6.89 -34.39
N GLN A 243 -4.49 -5.80 -35.13
CA GLN A 243 -5.02 -4.52 -34.66
C GLN A 243 -6.41 -4.29 -35.26
N TYR A 244 -7.35 -3.91 -34.40
CA TYR A 244 -8.68 -3.45 -34.78
C TYR A 244 -8.85 -2.02 -34.28
N GLN A 245 -9.34 -1.14 -35.14
CA GLN A 245 -9.73 0.21 -34.76
C GLN A 245 -11.22 0.38 -35.04
N LEU A 246 -11.97 0.74 -34.02
CA LEU A 246 -13.40 0.96 -34.10
C LEU A 246 -13.68 2.40 -34.58
N ASN A 247 -14.82 2.62 -35.22
CA ASN A 247 -15.20 3.95 -35.74
C ASN A 247 -15.34 5.02 -34.65
N ASN A 248 -15.52 4.61 -33.39
CA ASN A 248 -15.59 5.51 -32.23
C ASN A 248 -14.20 5.94 -31.73
N GLY A 249 -13.09 5.41 -32.26
CA GLY A 249 -11.73 5.72 -31.84
C GLY A 249 -11.11 4.75 -30.83
N GLU A 250 -11.85 3.72 -30.41
CA GLU A 250 -11.28 2.63 -29.61
C GLU A 250 -10.33 1.76 -30.44
N GLU A 251 -9.27 1.27 -29.81
CA GLU A 251 -8.28 0.40 -30.43
C GLU A 251 -8.17 -0.93 -29.66
N SER A 252 -7.95 -2.02 -30.37
CA SER A 252 -7.73 -3.33 -29.78
C SER A 252 -6.60 -4.06 -30.47
N PHE A 253 -5.69 -4.65 -29.67
CA PHE A 253 -4.62 -5.53 -30.12
C PHE A 253 -4.85 -6.94 -29.59
N THR A 254 -4.76 -7.97 -30.42
CA THR A 254 -5.03 -9.35 -30.00
C THR A 254 -4.19 -10.39 -30.73
N ASP A 255 -3.80 -11.44 -30.01
CA ASP A 255 -3.19 -12.67 -30.56
C ASP A 255 -4.25 -13.77 -30.89
N GLY A 256 -5.54 -13.45 -30.73
CA GLY A 256 -6.67 -14.36 -30.89
C GLY A 256 -7.12 -15.03 -29.58
N ILE A 257 -6.34 -14.92 -28.51
CA ILE A 257 -6.69 -15.42 -27.17
C ILE A 257 -6.81 -14.23 -26.21
N LYS A 258 -5.76 -13.42 -26.10
CA LYS A 258 -5.66 -12.24 -25.23
C LYS A 258 -5.99 -10.99 -26.02
N ALA A 259 -6.49 -9.96 -25.34
CA ALA A 259 -6.77 -8.67 -25.95
C ALA A 259 -6.28 -7.52 -25.06
N LEU A 260 -5.70 -6.50 -25.69
CA LEU A 260 -5.40 -5.20 -25.10
C LEU A 260 -6.32 -4.17 -25.77
N GLU A 261 -7.24 -3.62 -25.01
CA GLU A 261 -8.23 -2.63 -25.42
C GLU A 261 -7.83 -1.24 -24.91
N ILE A 262 -7.88 -0.25 -25.79
CA ILE A 262 -7.61 1.15 -25.49
C ILE A 262 -8.90 1.95 -25.65
N SER A 263 -9.23 2.75 -24.65
CA SER A 263 -10.46 3.56 -24.65
C SER A 263 -10.46 4.60 -25.77
N GLN A 264 -11.66 5.08 -26.14
CA GLN A 264 -11.85 6.10 -27.18
C GLN A 264 -10.98 7.36 -26.99
N ASN A 265 -10.78 7.79 -25.74
CA ASN A 265 -9.96 8.95 -25.39
C ASN A 265 -8.48 8.62 -25.17
N GLN A 266 -8.05 7.37 -25.39
CA GLN A 266 -6.69 6.88 -25.19
C GLN A 266 -6.11 7.11 -23.79
N ASP A 267 -6.96 7.32 -22.79
CA ASP A 267 -6.54 7.58 -21.41
C ASP A 267 -6.55 6.32 -20.54
N MET A 268 -7.18 5.24 -21.00
CA MET A 268 -7.32 3.98 -20.26
C MET A 268 -6.97 2.80 -21.15
N MET A 269 -6.37 1.79 -20.55
CA MET A 269 -6.19 0.47 -21.15
C MET A 269 -6.86 -0.62 -20.32
N ARG A 270 -7.26 -1.68 -21.00
CA ARG A 270 -7.79 -2.92 -20.43
C ARG A 270 -7.18 -4.10 -21.16
N PHE A 271 -6.38 -4.87 -20.45
CA PHE A 271 -5.87 -6.14 -20.93
C PHE A 271 -6.72 -7.28 -20.36
N VAL A 272 -7.08 -8.26 -21.19
CA VAL A 272 -7.86 -9.43 -20.79
C VAL A 272 -7.27 -10.71 -21.36
N ASN A 273 -7.17 -11.74 -20.52
CA ASN A 273 -6.73 -13.09 -20.86
C ASN A 273 -7.81 -14.11 -20.48
N PRO A 274 -8.72 -14.46 -21.39
CA PRO A 274 -9.82 -15.40 -21.13
C PRO A 274 -9.41 -16.88 -21.22
N ALA A 275 -8.12 -17.20 -21.41
CA ALA A 275 -7.65 -18.56 -21.66
C ALA A 275 -8.07 -19.56 -20.57
N ASN A 276 -8.07 -19.12 -19.30
CA ASN A 276 -8.45 -19.94 -18.16
C ASN A 276 -9.70 -19.36 -17.47
N GLN A 277 -10.76 -20.18 -17.41
CA GLN A 277 -12.01 -19.84 -16.72
C GLN A 277 -12.11 -20.46 -15.33
N GLU A 278 -11.21 -21.38 -14.99
CA GLU A 278 -11.16 -21.99 -13.66
C GLU A 278 -10.63 -20.99 -12.64
N VAL A 279 -11.30 -20.93 -11.49
CA VAL A 279 -10.90 -20.08 -10.37
C VAL A 279 -10.32 -21.02 -9.32
N TYR A 280 -8.99 -21.11 -9.28
CA TYR A 280 -8.27 -21.67 -8.14
C TYR A 280 -8.03 -20.56 -7.13
N GLU A 281 -8.29 -20.84 -5.85
CA GLU A 281 -7.97 -19.90 -4.79
C GLU A 281 -6.45 -19.77 -4.66
N LEU A 282 -5.94 -18.59 -4.99
CA LEU A 282 -4.57 -18.20 -4.63
C LEU A 282 -4.52 -17.93 -3.13
N GLU A 283 -3.38 -18.26 -2.51
CA GLU A 283 -3.14 -17.79 -1.15
C GLU A 283 -3.09 -16.25 -1.13
N PRO A 284 -3.70 -15.58 -0.13
CA PRO A 284 -3.82 -14.12 -0.09
C PRO A 284 -2.50 -13.36 -0.29
N GLU A 285 -1.44 -13.83 0.36
CA GLU A 285 -0.08 -13.30 0.21
C GLU A 285 0.41 -13.42 -1.24
N GLU A 286 0.30 -14.61 -1.82
CA GLU A 286 0.75 -14.91 -3.18
C GLU A 286 0.06 -14.02 -4.20
N MET A 287 -1.25 -13.78 -4.05
CA MET A 287 -2.01 -12.90 -4.95
C MET A 287 -1.47 -11.46 -4.92
N ILE A 288 -1.23 -10.89 -3.74
CA ILE A 288 -0.73 -9.51 -3.62
C ILE A 288 0.69 -9.39 -4.19
N LEU A 289 1.58 -10.34 -3.86
CA LEU A 289 2.96 -10.33 -4.34
C LEU A 289 3.03 -10.49 -5.86
N LYS A 290 2.24 -11.42 -6.42
CA LYS A 290 2.16 -11.62 -7.87
C LYS A 290 1.62 -10.40 -8.59
N SER A 291 0.67 -9.69 -8.00
CA SER A 291 0.19 -8.43 -8.56
C SER A 291 1.28 -7.38 -8.65
N ILE A 292 2.11 -7.24 -7.62
CA ILE A 292 3.24 -6.30 -7.65
C ILE A 292 4.29 -6.74 -8.67
N GLU A 293 4.61 -8.04 -8.71
CA GLU A 293 5.61 -8.58 -9.66
C GLU A 293 5.14 -8.52 -11.11
N PHE A 294 3.87 -8.78 -11.38
CA PHE A 294 3.29 -8.64 -12.72
C PHE A 294 3.51 -7.24 -13.29
N ILE A 295 3.29 -6.20 -12.48
CA ILE A 295 3.59 -4.82 -12.87
C ILE A 295 5.10 -4.61 -13.03
N ASN A 296 5.93 -5.17 -12.14
CA ASN A 296 7.39 -5.09 -12.22
C ASN A 296 7.97 -5.77 -13.47
N ASP A 297 7.33 -6.81 -14.01
CA ASP A 297 7.83 -7.57 -15.17
C ASP A 297 7.96 -6.69 -16.43
N HIS A 298 7.12 -5.66 -16.54
CA HIS A 298 7.19 -4.65 -17.61
C HIS A 298 7.51 -3.24 -17.07
N SER A 299 8.14 -3.16 -15.88
CA SER A 299 8.45 -1.90 -15.18
C SER A 299 7.28 -0.92 -15.18
N GLY A 300 6.07 -1.39 -14.86
CA GLY A 300 4.83 -0.67 -15.08
C GLY A 300 4.51 0.43 -14.06
N TRP A 301 5.35 0.70 -13.06
CA TRP A 301 5.08 1.77 -12.10
C TRP A 301 5.44 3.12 -12.72
N THR A 302 4.41 3.82 -13.20
CA THR A 302 4.57 5.09 -13.94
C THR A 302 4.52 6.32 -13.04
N ASP A 303 3.92 6.15 -11.87
CA ASP A 303 3.75 7.15 -10.82
C ASP A 303 3.91 6.44 -9.46
N SER A 304 3.73 7.17 -8.36
CA SER A 304 3.69 6.55 -7.03
C SER A 304 2.34 5.88 -6.81
N PHE A 305 2.32 4.57 -6.56
CA PHE A 305 1.11 3.82 -6.25
C PHE A 305 1.25 3.10 -4.91
N SER A 306 0.14 2.93 -4.19
CA SER A 306 0.07 2.10 -2.98
C SER A 306 -1.08 1.10 -3.05
N LEU A 307 -0.90 -0.07 -2.43
CA LEU A 307 -1.99 -1.03 -2.23
C LEU A 307 -3.06 -0.41 -1.33
N MET A 308 -4.29 -0.27 -1.84
CA MET A 308 -5.41 0.36 -1.11
C MET A 308 -6.64 -0.54 -0.97
N ASP A 309 -6.73 -1.62 -1.75
CA ASP A 309 -7.81 -2.57 -1.65
C ASP A 309 -7.42 -3.92 -2.29
N TRP A 310 -7.92 -5.03 -1.74
CA TRP A 310 -7.78 -6.36 -2.31
C TRP A 310 -8.93 -7.25 -1.83
N SER A 311 -9.25 -8.30 -2.59
CA SER A 311 -10.32 -9.23 -2.25
C SER A 311 -9.96 -10.65 -2.63
N ARG A 312 -9.81 -11.53 -1.62
CA ARG A 312 -9.68 -12.98 -1.84
C ARG A 312 -10.88 -13.54 -2.61
N ALA A 313 -12.09 -13.16 -2.20
CA ALA A 313 -13.32 -13.68 -2.79
C ALA A 313 -13.46 -13.30 -4.28
N ASN A 314 -13.14 -12.05 -4.63
CA ASN A 314 -13.23 -11.59 -6.00
C ASN A 314 -11.94 -11.82 -6.82
N HIS A 315 -10.86 -12.27 -6.17
CA HIS A 315 -9.53 -12.44 -6.76
C HIS A 315 -9.00 -11.14 -7.37
N THR A 316 -9.17 -10.02 -6.67
CA THR A 316 -8.83 -8.67 -7.19
C THR A 316 -7.82 -7.95 -6.31
N VAL A 317 -6.96 -7.15 -6.93
CA VAL A 317 -6.01 -6.25 -6.25
C VAL A 317 -6.10 -4.86 -6.88
N ASN A 318 -6.11 -3.82 -6.04
CA ASN A 318 -6.21 -2.42 -6.45
C ASN A 318 -5.05 -1.61 -5.87
N PHE A 319 -4.26 -1.01 -6.76
CA PHE A 319 -3.26 -0.01 -6.41
C PHE A 319 -3.78 1.38 -6.74
N GLN A 320 -3.66 2.30 -5.80
CA GLN A 320 -4.14 3.68 -5.92
C GLN A 320 -2.97 4.63 -6.11
N LEU A 321 -3.08 5.56 -7.05
CA LEU A 321 -2.15 6.67 -7.21
C LEU A 321 -2.04 7.46 -5.90
N MET A 322 -0.81 7.81 -5.54
CA MET A 322 -0.47 8.57 -4.34
C MET A 322 0.22 9.88 -4.74
N VAL A 323 -0.20 11.00 -4.15
CA VAL A 323 0.46 12.30 -4.30
C VAL A 323 0.76 12.85 -2.91
N ASN A 324 2.04 13.08 -2.63
CA ASN A 324 2.52 13.55 -1.32
C ASN A 324 1.95 12.74 -0.14
N GLY A 325 1.90 11.41 -0.28
CA GLY A 325 1.39 10.51 0.76
C GLY A 325 -0.14 10.40 0.85
N TYR A 326 -0.90 11.15 0.04
CA TYR A 326 -2.36 11.08 0.03
C TYR A 326 -2.88 10.27 -1.17
N PRO A 327 -3.87 9.38 -0.98
CA PRO A 327 -4.49 8.65 -2.08
C PRO A 327 -5.27 9.59 -2.99
N VAL A 328 -5.16 9.37 -4.29
CA VAL A 328 -5.82 10.18 -5.32
C VAL A 328 -7.00 9.39 -5.89
N PHE A 329 -8.22 9.86 -5.72
CA PHE A 329 -9.44 9.23 -6.20
C PHE A 329 -9.94 9.89 -7.49
N ASN A 330 -10.68 9.11 -8.27
CA ASN A 330 -11.38 9.56 -9.45
C ASN A 330 -12.55 8.62 -9.75
N ASP A 331 -13.72 9.17 -10.08
CA ASP A 331 -14.94 8.41 -10.36
C ASP A 331 -14.83 7.48 -11.57
N LYS A 332 -13.94 7.77 -12.52
CA LYS A 332 -13.73 6.99 -13.74
C LYS A 332 -12.61 5.95 -13.62
N GLY A 333 -12.00 5.81 -12.45
CA GLY A 333 -10.93 4.85 -12.21
C GLY A 333 -9.56 5.24 -12.79
N ALA A 334 -9.40 6.48 -13.28
CA ALA A 334 -8.16 6.94 -13.92
C ALA A 334 -6.95 6.99 -12.98
N THR A 335 -7.16 6.86 -11.67
CA THR A 335 -6.11 6.90 -10.66
C THR A 335 -5.79 5.53 -10.06
N LYS A 336 -6.38 4.46 -10.62
CA LYS A 336 -6.23 3.09 -10.13
C LYS A 336 -5.51 2.20 -11.15
N ILE A 337 -4.73 1.27 -10.64
CA ILE A 337 -4.31 0.06 -11.34
C ILE A 337 -5.09 -1.10 -10.72
N TYR A 338 -5.92 -1.74 -11.53
CA TYR A 338 -6.77 -2.85 -11.12
C TYR A 338 -6.26 -4.13 -11.78
N GLU A 339 -6.21 -5.19 -10.98
CA GLU A 339 -5.90 -6.54 -11.43
C GLU A 339 -6.92 -7.54 -10.91
N SER A 340 -7.17 -8.56 -11.73
CA SER A 340 -7.85 -9.77 -11.27
C SER A 340 -7.19 -11.02 -11.81
N TRP A 341 -7.24 -12.09 -11.03
CA TRP A 341 -6.50 -13.33 -11.27
C TRP A 341 -7.44 -14.53 -11.46
N ARG A 342 -7.06 -15.45 -12.35
CA ARG A 342 -7.72 -16.75 -12.55
C ARG A 342 -6.68 -17.80 -12.88
N ASP A 343 -6.79 -18.97 -12.27
CA ASP A 343 -5.85 -20.09 -12.47
C ASP A 343 -4.37 -19.65 -12.47
N ASN A 344 -4.00 -18.84 -11.47
CA ASN A 344 -2.64 -18.34 -11.30
C ASN A 344 -2.09 -17.45 -12.43
N GLU A 345 -2.94 -17.00 -13.34
CA GLU A 345 -2.63 -16.05 -14.40
C GLU A 345 -3.44 -14.76 -14.23
N ILE A 346 -2.88 -13.65 -14.72
CA ILE A 346 -3.64 -12.40 -14.83
C ILE A 346 -4.82 -12.64 -15.77
N TYR A 347 -6.03 -12.36 -15.31
CA TYR A 347 -7.25 -12.41 -16.12
C TYR A 347 -7.58 -11.04 -16.69
N GLU A 348 -7.51 -10.00 -15.86
CA GLU A 348 -7.83 -8.63 -16.28
C GLU A 348 -6.87 -7.65 -15.62
N TYR A 349 -6.33 -6.72 -16.41
CA TYR A 349 -5.44 -5.65 -15.98
C TYR A 349 -5.90 -4.32 -16.57
N VAL A 350 -6.36 -3.40 -15.72
CA VAL A 350 -6.94 -2.12 -16.12
C VAL A 350 -6.18 -0.98 -15.47
N ARG A 351 -5.78 0.01 -16.26
CA ARG A 351 -5.08 1.19 -15.75
C ARG A 351 -5.22 2.39 -16.66
N SER A 352 -4.90 3.55 -16.10
CA SER A 352 -4.72 4.74 -16.93
C SER A 352 -3.41 4.71 -17.71
N LEU A 353 -3.48 5.31 -18.89
CA LEU A 353 -2.36 5.70 -19.74
C LEU A 353 -1.93 7.14 -19.47
N ILE A 354 -2.47 7.82 -18.45
CA ILE A 354 -2.05 9.16 -18.05
C ILE A 354 -0.97 9.04 -16.98
N ASN A 355 0.15 9.76 -17.17
CA ASN A 355 1.25 9.88 -16.23
C ASN A 355 1.38 11.33 -15.74
N LEU A 356 1.60 11.55 -14.44
CA LEU A 356 1.89 12.87 -13.86
C LEU A 356 3.40 13.16 -13.90
N ARG A 357 3.80 14.20 -14.62
CA ARG A 357 5.23 14.49 -14.87
C ARG A 357 5.81 15.50 -13.90
N PHE A 358 5.40 16.76 -14.03
CA PHE A 358 5.95 17.86 -13.25
C PHE A 358 4.85 18.68 -12.61
N ALA A 359 4.98 18.93 -11.31
CA ALA A 359 4.13 19.88 -10.60
C ALA A 359 4.36 21.30 -11.13
N ILE A 360 3.26 22.04 -11.33
CA ILE A 360 3.27 23.42 -11.79
C ILE A 360 3.15 24.30 -10.54
N ASP A 361 4.29 24.70 -9.98
CA ASP A 361 4.35 25.41 -8.69
C ASP A 361 3.56 26.72 -8.66
N SER A 362 3.48 27.43 -9.80
CA SER A 362 2.74 28.70 -9.91
C SER A 362 1.22 28.54 -9.77
N GLU A 363 0.69 27.32 -9.83
CA GLU A 363 -0.74 27.03 -9.74
C GLU A 363 -1.16 26.39 -8.41
N GLN A 364 -0.23 26.25 -7.47
CA GLN A 364 -0.53 25.71 -6.15
C GLN A 364 -1.48 26.64 -5.38
N LYS A 365 -2.51 26.07 -4.76
CA LYS A 365 -3.47 26.81 -3.91
C LYS A 365 -3.60 26.12 -2.57
N GLN A 366 -3.69 26.90 -1.49
CA GLN A 366 -3.94 26.32 -0.17
C GLN A 366 -5.44 26.10 0.01
N VAL A 367 -5.82 24.87 0.35
CA VAL A 367 -7.21 24.49 0.65
C VAL A 367 -7.28 24.13 2.12
N ILE A 368 -8.16 24.83 2.85
CA ILE A 368 -8.42 24.55 4.26
C ILE A 368 -9.57 23.56 4.34
N LEU A 369 -9.25 22.33 4.75
CA LEU A 369 -10.22 21.27 4.96
C LEU A 369 -10.86 21.36 6.36
N PRO A 370 -12.14 21.00 6.48
CA PRO A 370 -12.80 20.87 7.77
C PRO A 370 -12.10 19.87 8.69
N SER A 371 -12.26 20.04 10.00
CA SER A 371 -11.77 19.08 10.98
C SER A 371 -12.58 17.77 10.95
N GLY A 372 -12.07 16.75 11.64
CA GLY A 372 -12.80 15.50 11.84
C GLY A 372 -14.13 15.67 12.55
N ARG A 373 -14.24 16.63 13.49
CA ARG A 373 -15.52 16.91 14.17
C ARG A 373 -16.55 17.49 13.21
N GLU A 374 -16.11 18.37 12.31
CA GLU A 374 -16.95 18.95 11.26
C GLU A 374 -17.39 17.86 10.26
N LEU A 375 -16.48 16.94 9.89
CA LEU A 375 -16.81 15.77 9.07
C LEU A 375 -17.91 14.92 9.71
N LEU A 376 -17.73 14.47 10.95
CA LEU A 376 -18.70 13.60 11.63
C LEU A 376 -20.06 14.29 11.82
N SER A 377 -20.05 15.59 12.15
CA SER A 377 -21.27 16.40 12.27
C SER A 377 -22.00 16.49 10.93
N TYR A 378 -21.26 16.70 9.84
CA TYR A 378 -21.82 16.75 8.49
C TYR A 378 -22.42 15.39 8.08
N LEU A 379 -21.70 14.28 8.28
CA LEU A 379 -22.18 12.94 7.96
C LEU A 379 -23.50 12.63 8.67
N THR A 380 -23.60 12.99 9.96
CA THR A 380 -24.83 12.81 10.75
C THR A 380 -26.01 13.62 10.19
N GLN A 381 -25.76 14.76 9.56
CA GLN A 381 -26.79 15.60 8.95
C GLN A 381 -27.25 15.09 7.57
N VAL A 382 -26.32 14.62 6.74
CA VAL A 382 -26.61 14.28 5.33
C VAL A 382 -26.95 12.80 5.10
N LYS A 383 -26.56 11.92 6.03
CA LYS A 383 -26.87 10.48 5.97
C LYS A 383 -27.83 10.12 7.13
N PRO A 384 -29.15 9.98 6.86
CA PRO A 384 -30.17 9.75 7.91
C PRO A 384 -29.93 8.53 8.81
N ASN A 385 -29.22 7.51 8.30
CA ASN A 385 -28.91 6.28 9.02
C ASN A 385 -27.40 6.10 9.24
N PHE A 386 -26.65 7.20 9.32
CA PHE A 386 -25.22 7.13 9.60
C PHE A 386 -24.96 6.47 10.96
N THR A 387 -24.11 5.47 10.97
CA THR A 387 -23.60 4.86 12.21
C THR A 387 -22.08 4.76 12.15
N LEU A 388 -21.42 5.00 13.29
CA LEU A 388 -19.97 4.82 13.39
C LEU A 388 -19.56 3.37 13.14
N ASN A 389 -20.42 2.40 13.49
CA ASN A 389 -20.16 0.98 13.25
C ASN A 389 -20.06 0.61 11.77
N SER A 390 -20.55 1.43 10.84
CA SER A 390 -20.37 1.22 9.39
C SER A 390 -19.20 2.01 8.81
N LEU A 391 -18.56 2.88 9.60
CA LEU A 391 -17.42 3.68 9.18
C LEU A 391 -16.13 2.87 9.40
N GLU A 392 -15.55 2.37 8.32
CA GLU A 392 -14.31 1.57 8.32
C GLU A 392 -13.06 2.45 8.25
N ALA A 393 -13.14 3.57 7.53
CA ALA A 393 -12.02 4.51 7.40
C ALA A 393 -12.52 5.93 7.12
N ALA A 394 -11.72 6.92 7.50
CA ALA A 394 -11.92 8.31 7.14
C ALA A 394 -10.56 8.99 7.00
N LEU A 395 -10.25 9.46 5.80
CA LEU A 395 -8.96 10.06 5.48
C LEU A 395 -9.13 11.26 4.54
N ILE A 396 -8.08 12.07 4.49
CA ILE A 396 -7.96 13.09 3.46
C ILE A 396 -7.32 12.44 2.24
N GLY A 397 -7.88 12.70 1.07
CA GLY A 397 -7.34 12.28 -0.22
C GLY A 397 -7.41 13.40 -1.23
N TYR A 398 -6.98 13.14 -2.45
CA TYR A 398 -7.09 14.06 -3.56
C TYR A 398 -8.19 13.61 -4.53
N ASP A 399 -8.99 14.54 -5.02
CA ASP A 399 -9.84 14.36 -6.19
C ASP A 399 -9.06 14.74 -7.44
N PHE A 400 -8.96 13.80 -8.39
CA PHE A 400 -8.29 14.02 -9.66
C PHE A 400 -9.27 14.50 -10.74
N SER A 401 -8.90 15.60 -11.38
CA SER A 401 -9.68 16.20 -12.47
C SER A 401 -8.78 16.71 -13.60
N ARG A 402 -9.31 16.69 -14.83
CA ARG A 402 -8.72 17.33 -16.01
C ARG A 402 -9.73 18.32 -16.57
N GLU A 403 -9.34 19.58 -16.73
CA GLU A 403 -10.27 20.62 -17.21
C GLU A 403 -10.73 20.38 -18.65
N LYS A 404 -9.86 19.83 -19.52
CA LYS A 404 -10.19 19.37 -20.87
C LYS A 404 -9.45 18.07 -21.19
N LEU A 405 -10.04 17.21 -22.03
CA LEU A 405 -9.43 15.96 -22.48
C LEU A 405 -8.13 16.18 -23.29
N ASP A 406 -8.02 17.32 -23.99
CA ASP A 406 -6.85 17.67 -24.80
C ASP A 406 -5.80 18.53 -24.05
N THR A 407 -6.05 18.90 -22.79
CA THR A 407 -5.04 19.62 -22.01
C THR A 407 -4.10 18.62 -21.36
N ALA A 408 -2.80 18.84 -21.58
CA ALA A 408 -1.69 18.12 -20.93
C ALA A 408 -1.50 18.55 -19.46
N VAL A 409 -2.61 18.77 -18.75
CA VAL A 409 -2.65 19.29 -17.39
C VAL A 409 -3.74 18.58 -16.60
N ALA A 410 -3.40 18.19 -15.37
CA ALA A 410 -4.33 17.61 -14.40
C ALA A 410 -4.21 18.32 -13.05
N THR A 411 -5.33 18.41 -12.34
CA THR A 411 -5.42 19.03 -11.03
C THR A 411 -5.85 18.00 -10.01
N VAL A 412 -5.14 17.97 -8.88
CA VAL A 412 -5.52 17.19 -7.70
C VAL A 412 -5.93 18.14 -6.58
N LYS A 413 -7.20 18.04 -6.16
CA LYS A 413 -7.79 18.91 -5.13
C LYS A 413 -8.07 18.12 -3.86
N PRO A 414 -7.57 18.55 -2.68
CA PRO A 414 -7.74 17.76 -1.47
C PRO A 414 -9.21 17.77 -1.02
N LYS A 415 -9.70 16.62 -0.55
CA LYS A 415 -11.08 16.37 -0.07
C LYS A 415 -11.09 15.29 1.02
N TRP A 416 -12.23 15.19 1.72
CA TRP A 416 -12.49 14.09 2.64
C TRP A 416 -13.02 12.86 1.88
N TYR A 417 -12.51 11.69 2.23
CA TYR A 417 -13.00 10.39 1.78
C TYR A 417 -13.28 9.50 2.98
N ILE A 418 -14.37 8.75 2.91
CA ILE A 418 -14.70 7.73 3.91
C ILE A 418 -14.86 6.38 3.25
N LYS A 419 -14.52 5.31 3.97
CA LYS A 419 -14.91 3.95 3.61
C LYS A 419 -16.11 3.58 4.49
N TYR A 420 -17.27 3.43 3.86
CA TYR A 420 -18.54 3.18 4.53
C TYR A 420 -19.22 1.97 3.87
N ASP A 421 -19.58 0.96 4.66
CA ASP A 421 -20.13 -0.32 4.18
C ASP A 421 -19.32 -0.91 2.99
N GLY A 422 -17.99 -0.96 3.16
CA GLY A 422 -17.04 -1.49 2.19
C GLY A 422 -16.73 -0.59 0.99
N LYS A 423 -17.33 0.61 0.88
CA LYS A 423 -17.17 1.48 -0.29
C LYS A 423 -16.52 2.81 0.06
N TRP A 424 -15.55 3.21 -0.75
CA TRP A 424 -14.97 4.55 -0.70
C TRP A 424 -15.94 5.58 -1.29
N GLU A 425 -16.24 6.62 -0.51
CA GLU A 425 -17.13 7.72 -0.87
C GLU A 425 -16.42 9.06 -0.70
N GLU A 426 -16.57 9.95 -1.68
CA GLU A 426 -16.18 11.36 -1.54
C GLU A 426 -17.19 12.08 -0.65
N ILE A 427 -16.69 12.88 0.29
CA ILE A 427 -17.51 13.75 1.14
C ILE A 427 -17.24 15.21 0.80
N TYR A 428 -18.26 15.86 0.21
CA TYR A 428 -18.22 17.29 -0.09
C TYR A 428 -18.66 18.11 1.12
N ILE A 429 -17.70 18.78 1.75
CA ILE A 429 -17.96 19.81 2.76
C ILE A 429 -17.39 21.12 2.21
N PRO A 430 -18.14 22.24 2.25
CA PRO A 430 -17.63 23.53 1.78
C PRO A 430 -16.28 23.87 2.42
N SER A 431 -15.23 23.92 1.61
CA SER A 431 -13.85 24.24 2.01
C SER A 431 -13.46 25.65 1.56
N THR A 432 -12.64 26.37 2.35
CA THR A 432 -12.11 27.69 1.94
C THR A 432 -10.80 27.51 1.17
N SER A 433 -10.68 28.11 -0.01
CA SER A 433 -9.44 28.14 -0.81
C SER A 433 -8.80 29.51 -0.74
N ILE A 434 -7.49 29.58 -0.51
CA ILE A 434 -6.71 30.82 -0.46
C ILE A 434 -5.68 30.76 -1.59
N SER A 435 -5.76 31.70 -2.54
CA SER A 435 -4.79 31.84 -3.63
C SER A 435 -3.54 32.56 -3.15
N GLN A 436 -2.35 32.08 -3.54
CA GLN A 436 -1.11 32.87 -3.43
C GLN A 436 -1.05 33.85 -4.61
N GLY A 437 -1.70 35.00 -4.46
CA GLY A 437 -1.65 36.08 -5.43
C GLY A 437 -2.22 37.35 -4.80
N GLY A 438 -1.36 38.34 -4.58
CA GLY A 438 -1.75 39.60 -3.97
C GLY A 438 -2.77 40.32 -4.85
N GLU A 439 -3.97 40.56 -4.30
CA GLU A 439 -4.82 41.61 -4.80
C GLU A 439 -4.08 42.93 -4.62
N LYS A 440 -3.55 43.46 -5.71
CA LYS A 440 -3.43 44.91 -5.86
C LYS A 440 -4.86 45.44 -5.77
N LEU A 441 -5.24 45.91 -4.58
CA LEU A 441 -6.31 46.87 -4.40
C LEU A 441 -6.02 48.05 -5.33
N GLY A 442 -6.63 48.04 -6.51
CA GLY A 442 -6.77 49.21 -7.34
C GLY A 442 -7.70 50.17 -6.60
N LEU A 443 -7.15 51.30 -6.19
CA LEU A 443 -7.94 52.49 -5.88
C LEU A 443 -8.56 52.97 -7.20
N GLU A 444 -9.88 52.89 -7.30
CA GLU A 444 -10.68 53.90 -8.00
C GLU A 444 -11.64 54.54 -7.01
#